data_AF-A0A1X0RSK2-F1
#
_entry.id   AF-A0A1X0RSK2-F1
#
_cell.length_a   1.000
_cell.length_b   1.000
_cell.length_c   1.000
_cell.angle_alpha   90.00
_cell.angle_beta   90.00
_cell.angle_gamma   90.00
#
_symmetry.space_group_name_H-M   'P 1'
#
loop_
_entity.id
_entity.type
_entity.pdbx_description
1 polymer ?
#
loop_
_entity_poly.entity_id
_entity_poly.type
_entity_poly.pdbx_seq_one_letter_code
_entity_poly.pdbx_strand_id
1 'polypeptide(L)'
;MLNLFLAFLTPKFDPSVELDTQANEMEEGPSLPLKNDEEFKPFIRRLPEFKFWYSVTKATLISIFCTMFRIFDIPVYWPILLMYFLILFGLTMRRQIGHMIKYKYIPFDLGKKSYNNRRRI
;
A
#
# COMPACT_ATOMS: atom_id res chain seq x y z
N MET A 1 5.18 11.13 5.92
CA MET A 1 6.26 11.74 5.12
C MET A 1 6.82 10.78 4.07
N LEU A 2 7.39 9.62 4.44
CA LEU A 2 8.08 8.70 3.49
C LEU A 2 7.22 8.23 2.32
N ASN A 3 6.00 7.74 2.58
CA ASN A 3 5.06 7.32 1.52
C ASN A 3 4.74 8.49 0.55
N LEU A 4 4.68 9.72 1.06
CA LEU A 4 4.43 10.91 0.26
C LEU A 4 5.62 11.25 -0.66
N PHE A 5 6.85 11.05 -0.18
CA PHE A 5 8.07 11.17 -1.00
C PHE A 5 8.17 10.08 -2.05
N LEU A 6 7.82 8.83 -1.69
CA LEU A 6 7.77 7.73 -2.64
C LEU A 6 6.75 8.03 -3.75
N ALA A 7 5.56 8.52 -3.39
CA ALA A 7 4.55 8.96 -4.35
C ALA A 7 4.96 10.20 -5.15
N PHE A 8 5.85 11.05 -4.65
CA PHE A 8 6.38 12.20 -5.40
C PHE A 8 7.41 11.76 -6.46
N LEU A 9 8.26 10.78 -6.14
CA LEU A 9 9.35 10.31 -7.02
C LEU A 9 8.93 9.20 -7.99
N THR A 10 7.90 8.42 -7.67
CA THR A 10 7.47 7.27 -8.49
C THR A 10 6.54 7.72 -9.64
N PRO A 11 6.76 7.27 -10.88
CA PRO A 11 5.89 7.62 -12.02
C PRO A 11 4.47 7.07 -11.86
N LYS A 12 3.48 7.74 -12.48
CA LYS A 12 2.04 7.37 -12.44
C LYS A 12 1.73 6.01 -13.06
N PHE A 13 2.49 5.56 -14.06
CA PHE A 13 2.21 4.34 -14.80
C PHE A 13 3.18 3.24 -14.38
N ASP A 14 2.74 2.37 -13.47
CA ASP A 14 3.39 1.09 -13.21
C ASP A 14 2.30 0.03 -12.97
N PRO A 15 2.17 -1.01 -13.82
CA PRO A 15 1.09 -2.01 -13.75
C PRO A 15 1.11 -2.84 -12.45
N SER A 16 2.21 -2.84 -11.71
CA SER A 16 2.29 -3.45 -10.38
C SER A 16 1.64 -2.59 -9.28
N VAL A 17 1.50 -1.28 -9.52
CA VAL A 17 1.04 -0.28 -8.55
C VAL A 17 -0.46 -0.02 -8.68
N GLU A 18 -1.11 -0.35 -9.79
CA GLU A 18 -2.58 -0.27 -9.92
C GLU A 18 -3.28 -1.09 -8.84
N LEU A 19 -2.75 -2.27 -8.48
CA LEU A 19 -3.28 -3.09 -7.40
C LEU A 19 -3.27 -2.33 -6.07
N ASP A 20 -2.15 -1.74 -5.67
CA ASP A 20 -2.04 -0.98 -4.41
C ASP A 20 -2.75 0.38 -4.43
N THR A 21 -2.85 1.02 -5.59
CA THR A 21 -3.61 2.27 -5.75
C THR A 21 -5.12 2.01 -5.60
N GLN A 22 -5.61 0.86 -6.08
CA GLN A 22 -6.99 0.40 -5.86
C GLN A 22 -7.36 0.20 -4.38
N ALA A 23 -6.37 0.10 -3.47
CA ALA A 23 -6.60 0.05 -2.02
C ALA A 23 -6.79 1.43 -1.40
N ASN A 24 -6.01 2.41 -1.86
CA ASN A 24 -6.07 3.79 -1.38
C ASN A 24 -7.25 4.56 -2.01
N GLU A 25 -7.66 4.16 -3.22
CA GLU A 25 -8.83 4.69 -3.92
C GLU A 25 -10.16 4.15 -3.39
N MET A 26 -10.17 3.27 -2.38
CA MET A 26 -11.43 2.88 -1.71
C MET A 26 -12.03 4.01 -0.85
N GLU A 27 -11.33 5.15 -0.69
CA GLU A 27 -11.83 6.35 0.01
C GLU A 27 -12.31 7.47 -0.94
N GLU A 28 -11.95 7.44 -2.23
CA GLU A 28 -12.45 8.37 -3.26
C GLU A 28 -13.23 7.59 -4.33
N GLY A 29 -14.55 7.79 -4.37
CA GLY A 29 -15.49 7.03 -5.20
C GLY A 29 -15.18 7.05 -6.72
N PRO A 30 -15.87 6.19 -7.49
CA PRO A 30 -15.54 5.91 -8.89
C PRO A 30 -15.78 7.15 -9.75
N SER A 31 -14.71 7.84 -10.18
CA SER A 31 -14.82 8.89 -11.18
C SER A 31 -14.91 8.29 -12.58
N LEU A 32 -15.95 8.68 -13.32
CA LEU A 32 -16.26 8.24 -14.68
C LEU A 32 -15.11 8.52 -15.66
N PRO A 33 -14.83 7.61 -16.63
CA PRO A 33 -13.77 7.81 -17.61
C PRO A 33 -14.23 8.84 -18.65
N LEU A 34 -13.72 10.07 -18.56
CA LEU A 34 -13.76 11.04 -19.66
C LEU A 34 -12.65 10.69 -20.63
N LYS A 35 -13.04 10.01 -21.71
CA LYS A 35 -12.20 9.78 -22.88
C LYS A 35 -12.09 11.12 -23.63
N ASN A 36 -10.87 11.58 -23.92
CA ASN A 36 -10.40 11.97 -25.26
C ASN A 36 -9.12 12.83 -25.20
N ASP A 37 -8.06 12.28 -25.82
CA ASP A 37 -7.05 13.01 -26.61
C ASP A 37 -6.06 13.97 -25.93
N GLU A 38 -5.53 13.62 -24.76
CA GLU A 38 -4.34 14.32 -24.23
C GLU A 38 -3.05 13.56 -24.58
N GLU A 39 -2.21 14.23 -25.37
CA GLU A 39 -0.87 13.83 -25.81
C GLU A 39 -0.06 13.14 -24.71
N PHE A 40 0.46 11.94 -25.02
CA PHE A 40 1.16 11.08 -24.06
C PHE A 40 2.41 11.79 -23.53
N LYS A 41 2.29 12.35 -22.33
CA LYS A 41 3.40 12.96 -21.61
C LYS A 41 3.92 11.92 -20.61
N PRO A 42 5.03 11.21 -20.90
CA PRO A 42 5.46 10.04 -20.14
C PRO A 42 5.81 10.35 -18.67
N PHE A 43 5.98 11.62 -18.32
CA PHE A 43 6.31 12.07 -16.97
C PHE A 43 5.25 13.04 -16.44
N ILE A 44 4.13 12.49 -15.99
CA ILE A 44 3.19 13.21 -15.12
C ILE A 44 3.46 12.73 -13.69
N ARG A 45 3.93 13.64 -12.82
CA ARG A 45 4.20 13.32 -11.42
C ARG A 45 2.91 12.89 -10.72
N ARG A 46 2.99 11.86 -9.86
CA ARG A 46 1.84 11.29 -9.12
C ARG A 46 1.16 12.33 -8.23
N LEU A 47 1.95 13.17 -7.55
CA LEU A 47 1.47 14.21 -6.65
C LEU A 47 1.76 15.63 -7.19
N PRO A 48 0.77 16.53 -7.24
CA PRO A 48 1.02 17.94 -7.47
C PRO A 48 1.78 18.54 -6.28
N GLU A 49 2.77 19.39 -6.56
CA GLU A 49 3.69 19.95 -5.57
C GLU A 49 2.96 20.65 -4.40
N PHE A 50 1.90 21.40 -4.70
CA PHE A 50 1.12 22.09 -3.67
C PHE A 50 0.52 21.14 -2.63
N LYS A 51 -0.03 19.99 -3.06
CA LYS A 51 -0.56 18.97 -2.13
C LYS A 51 0.55 18.33 -1.29
N PHE A 52 1.73 18.13 -1.88
CA PHE A 52 2.90 17.63 -1.17
C PHE A 52 3.29 18.61 -0.05
N TRP A 53 3.51 19.87 -0.39
CA TRP A 53 3.94 20.91 0.57
C TRP A 53 2.90 21.15 1.67
N TYR A 54 1.60 21.12 1.33
CA TYR A 54 0.53 21.24 2.31
C TYR A 54 0.51 20.07 3.30
N SER A 55 0.64 18.83 2.82
CA SER A 55 0.67 17.67 3.71
C SER A 55 1.93 17.63 4.58
N VAL A 56 3.08 18.06 4.03
CA VAL A 56 4.35 18.16 4.76
C VAL A 56 4.24 19.19 5.88
N THR A 57 3.81 20.42 5.58
CA THR A 57 3.67 21.49 6.57
C THR A 57 2.67 21.14 7.67
N LYS A 58 1.50 20.58 7.31
CA LYS A 58 0.51 20.09 8.28
C LYS A 58 1.10 19.03 9.22
N ALA A 59 1.78 18.01 8.68
CA ALA A 59 2.37 16.95 9.49
C ALA A 59 3.49 17.47 10.40
N THR A 60 4.33 18.40 9.92
CA THR A 60 5.39 19.03 10.71
C THR A 60 4.80 19.85 11.86
N LEU A 61 3.73 20.62 11.62
CA LEU A 61 3.07 21.42 12.66
C LEU A 61 2.48 20.53 13.76
N ILE A 62 1.79 19.45 13.38
CA ILE A 62 1.25 18.46 14.33
C ILE A 62 2.38 17.79 15.12
N SER A 63 3.48 17.41 14.46
CA SER A 63 4.63 16.80 15.13
C SER A 63 5.24 17.75 16.17
N ILE A 64 5.43 19.03 15.83
CA ILE A 64 5.95 20.03 16.76
C ILE A 64 5.03 20.17 17.97
N PHE A 65 3.72 20.22 17.73
CA PHE A 65 2.72 20.27 18.81
C PHE A 65 2.79 19.02 19.70
N CYS A 66 2.81 17.81 19.13
CA CYS A 66 2.92 16.57 19.90
C CYS A 66 4.24 16.49 20.70
N THR A 67 5.34 17.02 20.19
CA THR A 67 6.62 17.04 20.92
C THR A 67 6.65 17.99 22.12
N MET A 68 5.74 18.96 22.21
CA MET A 68 5.69 19.89 23.35
C MET A 68 5.08 19.25 24.61
N PHE A 69 4.31 18.17 24.47
CA PHE A 69 3.62 17.53 25.59
C PHE A 69 4.14 16.11 25.83
N ARG A 70 4.68 15.86 27.02
CA ARG A 70 5.12 14.52 27.47
C ARG A 70 4.01 13.49 27.60
N ILE A 71 2.74 13.91 27.46
CA ILE A 71 1.60 12.98 27.47
C ILE A 71 1.56 12.09 26.22
N PHE A 72 2.23 12.50 25.14
CA PHE A 72 2.35 11.71 23.91
C PHE A 72 3.53 10.71 23.94
N ASP A 73 4.33 10.71 25.00
CA ASP A 73 5.38 9.72 25.23
C ASP A 73 4.76 8.42 25.75
N ILE A 74 4.26 7.58 24.83
CA ILE A 74 3.65 6.30 25.17
C ILE A 74 4.76 5.30 25.51
N PRO A 75 4.86 4.79 26.76
CA PRO A 75 5.80 3.73 27.10
C PRO A 75 5.55 2.47 26.26
N VAL A 76 6.61 1.93 25.66
CA VAL A 76 6.53 0.74 24.80
C VAL A 76 6.29 -0.50 25.67
N TYR A 77 5.05 -0.98 25.66
CA TYR A 77 4.67 -2.24 26.30
C TYR A 77 4.56 -3.36 25.25
N TRP A 78 5.09 -4.54 25.56
CA TRP A 78 5.03 -5.69 24.65
C TRP A 78 3.60 -6.15 24.28
N PRO A 79 2.61 -6.19 25.21
CA PRO A 79 1.25 -6.61 24.88
C PRO A 79 0.55 -5.71 23.86
N ILE A 80 0.73 -4.39 23.96
CA ILE A 80 0.13 -3.46 23.01
C ILE A 80 0.77 -3.63 21.63
N LEU A 81 2.09 -3.84 21.57
CA LEU A 81 2.82 -4.07 20.33
C LEU A 81 2.39 -5.37 19.64
N LEU A 82 2.15 -6.44 20.41
CA LEU A 82 1.63 -7.70 19.89
C LEU A 82 0.19 -7.53 19.36
N MET A 83 -0.67 -6.79 20.07
CA MET A 83 -2.02 -6.48 19.59
C MET A 83 -1.99 -5.70 18.27
N TYR A 84 -1.14 -4.67 18.16
CA TYR A 84 -0.93 -3.95 16.90
C TYR A 84 -0.45 -4.89 15.79
N PHE A 85 0.49 -5.80 16.10
CA PHE A 85 0.98 -6.78 15.15
C PHE A 85 -0.15 -7.69 14.65
N LEU A 86 -0.96 -8.27 15.53
CA LEU A 86 -2.05 -9.17 15.12
C LEU A 86 -3.12 -8.46 14.29
N ILE A 87 -3.50 -7.24 14.67
CA ILE A 87 -4.51 -6.46 13.92
C ILE A 87 -3.97 -6.07 12.54
N LEU A 88 -2.76 -5.52 12.49
CA LEU A 88 -2.13 -5.10 11.24
C LEU A 88 -1.83 -6.29 10.33
N PHE A 89 -1.32 -7.39 10.89
CA PHE A 89 -1.07 -8.65 10.18
C PHE A 89 -2.38 -9.21 9.62
N GLY A 90 -3.45 -9.24 10.40
CA GLY A 90 -4.78 -9.67 9.94
C GLY A 90 -5.30 -8.82 8.78
N LEU A 91 -5.22 -7.50 8.89
CA LEU A 91 -5.69 -6.57 7.86
C LEU A 91 -4.87 -6.70 6.56
N THR A 92 -3.55 -6.74 6.66
CA THR A 92 -2.64 -6.86 5.51
C THR A 92 -2.75 -8.22 4.84
N MET A 93 -2.83 -9.30 5.62
CA MET A 93 -2.92 -10.66 5.08
C MET A 93 -4.28 -10.97 4.46
N ARG A 94 -5.39 -10.41 4.97
CA ARG A 94 -6.74 -10.61 4.40
C ARG A 94 -6.76 -10.30 2.91
N ARG A 95 -6.11 -9.19 2.52
CA ARG A 95 -6.02 -8.74 1.14
C ARG A 95 -5.13 -9.64 0.29
N GLN A 96 -3.96 -10.03 0.83
CA GLN A 96 -3.05 -10.96 0.16
C GLN A 96 -3.75 -12.29 -0.11
N ILE A 97 -4.39 -12.90 0.89
CA ILE A 97 -5.16 -14.15 0.75
C ILE A 97 -6.25 -14.02 -0.33
N GLY A 98 -6.99 -12.90 -0.37
CA GLY A 98 -8.03 -12.68 -1.39
C GLY A 98 -7.48 -12.68 -2.82
N HIS A 99 -6.30 -12.09 -3.02
CA HIS A 99 -5.61 -12.10 -4.32
C HIS A 99 -5.10 -13.50 -4.67
N MET A 100 -4.51 -14.22 -3.70
CA MET A 100 -4.06 -15.61 -3.89
C MET A 100 -5.21 -16.52 -4.32
N ILE A 101 -6.39 -16.37 -3.70
CA ILE A 101 -7.59 -17.12 -4.06
C ILE A 101 -8.11 -16.74 -5.45
N LYS A 102 -8.13 -15.44 -5.79
CA LYS A 102 -8.62 -14.93 -7.09
C LYS A 102 -7.76 -15.40 -8.26
N TYR A 103 -6.44 -15.42 -8.12
CA TYR A 103 -5.49 -15.79 -9.18
C TYR A 103 -4.94 -17.21 -9.03
N LYS A 104 -5.48 -18.01 -8.11
CA LYS A 104 -5.25 -19.46 -8.00
C LYS A 104 -3.77 -19.85 -7.84
N TYR A 105 -2.96 -19.03 -7.16
CA TYR A 105 -1.63 -19.43 -6.70
C TYR A 105 -1.69 -19.82 -5.22
N ILE A 106 -0.92 -20.83 -4.82
CA ILE A 106 -1.16 -21.53 -3.55
C ILE A 106 -0.53 -20.74 -2.39
N PRO A 107 -1.29 -20.36 -1.34
CA PRO A 107 -0.71 -19.79 -0.11
C PRO A 107 0.15 -20.79 0.66
N PHE A 108 -0.16 -22.08 0.57
CA PHE A 108 0.57 -23.17 1.18
C PHE A 108 0.47 -24.41 0.30
N ASP A 109 1.59 -24.88 -0.25
CA ASP A 109 1.62 -26.11 -1.06
C ASP A 109 1.70 -27.39 -0.21
N LEU A 110 0.97 -27.41 0.92
CA LEU A 110 0.91 -28.54 1.86
C LEU A 110 0.12 -29.69 1.23
N GLY A 111 0.74 -30.44 0.32
CA GLY A 111 0.24 -31.74 -0.13
C GLY A 111 0.35 -32.08 -1.62
N LYS A 112 0.98 -31.27 -2.49
CA LYS A 112 1.14 -31.70 -3.88
C LYS A 112 2.11 -32.88 -4.00
N LYS A 113 1.60 -34.02 -4.47
CA LYS A 113 2.42 -35.19 -4.86
C LYS A 113 3.32 -34.80 -6.03
N SER A 114 4.64 -34.86 -5.81
CA SER A 114 5.65 -34.80 -6.86
C SER A 114 5.43 -36.00 -7.81
N TYR A 115 5.02 -35.72 -9.05
CA TYR A 115 4.94 -36.76 -10.07
C TYR A 115 6.37 -37.12 -10.47
N ASN A 116 6.89 -38.22 -9.93
CA ASN A 116 8.13 -38.80 -10.39
C ASN A 116 7.96 -39.20 -11.86
N ASN A 117 8.70 -38.53 -12.73
CA ASN A 117 8.72 -38.71 -14.19
C ASN A 117 9.14 -40.14 -14.51
N ARG A 118 8.18 -41.02 -14.79
CA ARG A 118 8.48 -42.35 -15.32
C ARG A 118 8.27 -42.35 -16.83
N ARG A 119 9.24 -41.78 -17.56
CA ARG A 119 9.47 -42.19 -18.95
C ARG A 119 9.90 -43.66 -18.92
N ARG A 120 9.12 -44.53 -19.54
CA ARG A 120 9.61 -45.82 -20.02
C ARG A 120 9.39 -45.87 -21.52
N ILE A 121 10.52 -46.08 -22.19
CA ILE A 121 10.73 -46.37 -23.61
C ILE A 121 10.22 -47.78 -23.88
#